data_AF-A0A0M3JQ85-F1
#
_entry.id   AF-A0A0M3JQ85-F1
#
_cell.length_a   1.000
_cell.length_b   1.000
_cell.length_c   1.000
_cell.angle_alpha   90.00
_cell.angle_beta   90.00
_cell.angle_gamma   90.00
#
_symmetry.space_group_name_H-M   'P 1'
#
loop_
_entity.id
_entity.type
_entity.pdbx_description
1 polymer ?
#
loop_
_entity_poly.entity_id
_entity_poly.type
_entity_poly.pdbx_seq_one_letter_code
_entity_poly.pdbx_strand_id
1 'polypeptide(L)'
;MNRSLLNVVLGGMGTKSQGGGKAKAIEGTATETNTQQTVDLLAEAKNIIVVPGYGLCAAQAQYPIAEMVKLLRERGKNVRFGIHPVAGIAFI
;
A
#
# COMPACT_ATOMS: atom_id res chain seq x y z
N MET A 1 11.95 -8.67 -1.47
CA MET A 1 12.02 -9.20 -2.87
C MET A 1 12.52 -10.63 -2.82
N ASN A 2 11.86 -11.56 -3.51
CA ASN A 2 12.27 -12.98 -3.54
C ASN A 2 13.06 -13.34 -4.81
N ARG A 3 14.09 -12.55 -5.13
CA ARG A 3 14.97 -12.71 -6.31
C ARG A 3 16.42 -12.60 -5.89
N SER A 4 17.30 -13.42 -6.46
CA SER A 4 18.76 -13.29 -6.28
C SER A 4 19.29 -12.13 -7.11
N LEU A 5 20.45 -11.57 -6.71
CA LEU A 5 21.12 -10.48 -7.43
C LEU A 5 21.36 -10.82 -8.91
N LEU A 6 21.89 -12.02 -9.20
CA LEU A 6 22.11 -12.48 -10.56
C LEU A 6 20.81 -12.49 -11.39
N ASN A 7 19.69 -12.92 -10.82
CA ASN A 7 18.41 -12.92 -11.53
C ASN A 7 17.89 -11.51 -11.80
N VAL A 8 18.19 -10.54 -10.91
CA VAL A 8 17.81 -9.14 -11.13
C VAL A 8 18.64 -8.52 -12.25
N VAL A 9 19.97 -8.76 -12.26
CA VAL A 9 20.89 -8.16 -13.23
C VAL A 9 20.77 -8.79 -14.62
N LEU A 10 20.60 -10.11 -14.69
CA LEU A 10 20.57 -10.87 -15.95
C LEU A 10 19.15 -11.09 -16.49
N GLY A 11 18.13 -10.52 -15.84
CA GLY A 11 16.73 -10.62 -16.31
C GLY A 11 16.08 -11.99 -16.12
N GLY A 12 16.49 -12.74 -15.10
CA GLY A 12 15.93 -14.07 -14.81
C GLY A 12 14.43 -14.04 -14.51
N MET A 13 13.67 -14.98 -15.11
CA MET A 13 12.22 -15.05 -14.97
C MET A 13 11.83 -15.81 -13.68
N GLY A 14 10.91 -15.23 -12.91
CA GLY A 14 10.32 -15.87 -11.72
C GLY A 14 10.98 -15.53 -10.38
N THR A 15 10.45 -16.13 -9.31
CA THR A 15 11.00 -16.05 -7.94
C THR A 15 11.36 -17.45 -7.46
N LYS A 16 12.29 -17.57 -6.51
CA LYS A 16 12.75 -18.89 -6.01
C LYS A 16 11.62 -19.77 -5.43
N SER A 17 10.51 -19.14 -5.03
CA SER A 17 9.35 -19.82 -4.44
C SER A 17 8.20 -20.05 -5.43
N GLN A 18 8.38 -19.75 -6.71
CA GLN A 18 7.36 -20.02 -7.73
C GLN A 18 7.40 -21.51 -8.07
N GLY A 19 6.57 -22.31 -7.40
CA GLY A 19 6.35 -23.72 -7.76
C GLY A 19 5.80 -23.82 -9.19
N GLY A 20 6.15 -24.87 -9.93
CA GLY A 20 5.79 -25.07 -11.35
C GLY A 20 4.30 -25.27 -11.64
N GLY A 21 3.41 -24.93 -10.71
CA GLY A 21 1.96 -24.99 -10.87
C GLY A 21 1.38 -23.73 -11.50
N LYS A 22 0.16 -23.85 -12.05
CA LYS A 22 -0.61 -22.69 -12.51
C LYS A 22 -0.97 -21.78 -11.32
N ALA A 23 -0.89 -20.47 -11.52
CA ALA A 23 -1.36 -19.51 -10.53
C ALA A 23 -2.85 -19.77 -10.23
N LYS A 24 -3.25 -19.61 -8.96
CA LYS A 24 -4.66 -19.72 -8.59
C LYS A 24 -5.47 -18.68 -9.38
N ALA A 25 -6.61 -19.10 -9.92
CA ALA A 25 -7.53 -18.19 -10.57
C ALA A 25 -8.05 -17.16 -9.54
N ILE A 26 -8.32 -15.95 -10.01
CA ILE A 26 -8.99 -14.92 -9.21
C ILE A 26 -10.42 -15.41 -8.97
N GLU A 27 -10.82 -15.46 -7.70
CA GLU A 27 -12.16 -15.81 -7.26
C GLU A 27 -12.80 -14.58 -6.61
N GLY A 28 -14.08 -14.33 -6.91
CA GLY A 28 -14.86 -13.20 -6.36
C GLY A 28 -14.90 -11.95 -7.25
N THR A 29 -15.63 -10.94 -6.79
CA THR A 29 -15.83 -9.65 -7.47
C THR A 29 -15.24 -8.52 -6.64
N ALA A 30 -14.71 -7.49 -7.31
CA ALA A 30 -14.28 -6.27 -6.62
C ALA A 30 -15.51 -5.57 -5.99
N THR A 31 -15.33 -5.06 -4.78
CA THR A 31 -16.31 -4.16 -4.15
C THR A 31 -15.81 -2.73 -4.32
N GLU A 32 -16.63 -1.89 -4.95
CA GLU A 32 -16.32 -0.49 -5.15
C GLU A 32 -16.85 0.36 -3.98
N THR A 33 -16.22 1.51 -3.77
CA THR A 33 -16.61 2.49 -2.75
C THR A 33 -16.47 3.90 -3.34
N ASN A 34 -17.06 4.89 -2.68
CA ASN A 34 -16.90 6.29 -3.04
C ASN A 34 -16.23 7.09 -1.92
N THR A 35 -15.93 8.36 -2.20
CA THR A 35 -15.25 9.27 -1.28
C THR A 35 -16.02 9.45 0.03
N GLN A 36 -17.34 9.62 -0.03
CA GLN A 36 -18.17 9.86 1.16
C GLN A 36 -18.15 8.63 2.08
N GLN A 37 -18.38 7.44 1.52
CA GLN A 37 -18.32 6.19 2.27
C GLN A 37 -16.94 5.98 2.91
N THR A 38 -15.87 6.33 2.21
CA THR A 38 -14.50 6.23 2.75
C THR A 38 -14.27 7.19 3.92
N VAL A 39 -14.81 8.41 3.86
CA VAL A 39 -14.75 9.37 4.96
C VAL A 39 -15.50 8.85 6.19
N ASP A 40 -16.68 8.27 6.00
CA ASP A 40 -17.49 7.71 7.08
C ASP A 40 -16.75 6.54 7.76
N LEU A 41 -16.17 5.64 6.97
CA LEU A 41 -15.33 4.54 7.49
C LEU A 41 -14.12 5.05 8.30
N LEU A 42 -13.45 6.10 7.83
CA LEU A 42 -12.34 6.72 8.56
C LEU A 42 -12.81 7.43 9.83
N ALA A 43 -14.00 8.03 9.82
CA ALA A 43 -14.60 8.70 10.97
C ALA A 43 -15.02 7.72 12.07
N GLU A 44 -15.41 6.50 11.73
CA GLU A 44 -15.75 5.44 12.69
C GLU A 44 -14.52 4.69 13.21
N ALA A 45 -13.47 4.55 12.39
CA ALA A 45 -12.28 3.78 12.75
C ALA A 45 -11.48 4.37 13.93
N LYS A 46 -11.02 3.52 14.85
CA LYS A 46 -10.14 3.92 15.96
C LYS A 46 -8.65 3.76 15.64
N ASN A 47 -8.31 2.73 14.88
CA ASN A 47 -6.94 2.37 14.51
C ASN A 47 -6.85 2.31 12.99
N ILE A 48 -5.93 3.07 12.40
CA ILE A 48 -5.77 3.21 10.95
C ILE A 48 -4.30 2.96 10.61
N ILE A 49 -4.07 2.14 9.58
CA ILE A 49 -2.74 1.93 9.00
C ILE A 49 -2.77 2.42 7.56
N VAL A 50 -1.95 3.42 7.26
CA VAL A 50 -1.72 3.89 5.90
C VAL A 50 -0.56 3.10 5.32
N VAL A 51 -0.79 2.37 4.22
CA VAL A 51 0.23 1.61 3.50
C VAL A 51 0.50 2.30 2.17
N PRO A 52 1.47 3.22 2.13
CA PRO A 52 1.76 3.94 0.91
C PRO A 52 2.54 3.10 -0.09
N GLY A 53 2.42 3.47 -1.36
CA GLY A 53 3.18 2.89 -2.46
C GLY A 53 3.63 3.95 -3.47
N TYR A 54 4.25 3.50 -4.55
CA TYR A 54 4.78 4.38 -5.60
C TYR A 54 3.76 5.39 -6.14
N GLY A 55 2.49 4.97 -6.30
CA GLY A 55 1.43 5.84 -6.82
C GLY A 55 1.18 7.11 -5.99
N LEU A 56 1.34 7.05 -4.66
CA LEU A 56 1.23 8.24 -3.81
C LEU A 56 2.27 9.30 -4.19
N CYS A 57 3.49 8.84 -4.46
CA CYS A 57 4.64 9.71 -4.75
C CYS A 57 4.58 10.23 -6.18
N ALA A 58 4.20 9.38 -7.13
CA ALA A 58 3.98 9.77 -8.52
C ALA A 58 2.89 10.84 -8.64
N ALA A 59 1.86 10.79 -7.78
CA ALA A 59 0.78 11.77 -7.72
C ALA A 59 1.08 12.98 -6.82
N GLN A 60 2.25 13.06 -6.19
CA GLN A 60 2.62 14.13 -5.25
C GLN A 60 1.64 14.28 -4.07
N ALA A 61 1.07 13.18 -3.60
CA ALA A 61 0.02 13.16 -2.59
C ALA A 61 0.54 13.11 -1.13
N GLN A 62 1.85 13.23 -0.91
CA GLN A 62 2.46 13.18 0.43
C GLN A 62 1.94 14.27 1.36
N TYR A 63 1.75 15.50 0.86
CA TYR A 63 1.28 16.63 1.64
C TYR A 63 -0.19 16.49 2.08
N PRO A 64 -1.17 16.24 1.19
CA PRO A 64 -2.56 16.08 1.62
C PRO A 64 -2.75 14.86 2.53
N ILE A 65 -1.97 13.78 2.35
CA ILE A 65 -1.99 12.64 3.27
C ILE A 65 -1.46 13.03 4.65
N ALA A 66 -0.40 13.84 4.73
CA ALA A 66 0.12 14.32 6.01
C ALA A 66 -0.93 15.18 6.76
N GLU A 67 -1.63 16.06 6.04
CA GLU A 67 -2.72 16.88 6.59
C GLU A 67 -3.88 16.01 7.10
N MET A 68 -4.33 15.04 6.30
CA MET A 68 -5.38 14.10 6.69
C MET A 68 -5.00 13.31 7.95
N VAL A 69 -3.77 12.79 8.01
CA VAL A 69 -3.27 12.03 9.17
C VAL A 69 -3.21 12.91 10.41
N LYS A 70 -2.77 14.17 10.28
CA LYS A 70 -2.78 15.15 11.36
C LYS A 70 -4.20 15.36 11.89
N LEU A 71 -5.17 15.63 11.01
CA LEU A 71 -6.57 15.82 11.38
C LEU A 71 -7.15 14.60 12.12
N LEU A 72 -6.87 13.39 11.64
CA LEU A 72 -7.35 12.16 12.29
C LEU A 72 -6.74 11.96 13.68
N ARG A 73 -5.44 12.27 13.84
CA ARG A 73 -4.76 12.19 15.14
C ARG A 73 -5.26 13.24 16.12
N GLU A 74 -5.53 14.46 15.67
CA GLU A 74 -6.16 15.51 16.49
C GLU A 74 -7.55 15.09 17.00
N ARG A 75 -8.28 14.27 16.21
CA ARG A 75 -9.54 13.63 16.61
C ARG A 75 -9.36 12.39 17.50
N GLY A 76 -8.16 12.15 18.03
CA GLY A 76 -7.85 11.05 18.95
C GLY A 76 -7.72 9.67 18.31
N LYS A 77 -7.59 9.58 16.97
CA LYS A 77 -7.42 8.29 16.28
C LYS A 77 -5.95 7.85 16.27
N ASN A 78 -5.72 6.54 16.37
CA ASN A 78 -4.38 5.97 16.27
C ASN A 78 -4.04 5.68 14.81
N VAL A 79 -3.23 6.55 14.21
CA VAL A 79 -2.84 6.45 12.79
C VAL A 79 -1.34 6.15 12.66
N ARG A 80 -1.01 5.05 11.96
CA ARG A 80 0.36 4.57 11.74
C ARG A 80 0.64 4.34 10.26
N PHE A 81 1.91 4.26 9.90
CA PHE A 81 2.34 3.93 8.54
C PHE A 81 2.94 2.54 8.49
N GLY A 82 2.48 1.73 7.53
CA GLY A 82 3.08 0.43 7.21
C GLY A 82 3.93 0.56 5.96
N ILE A 83 5.25 0.53 6.09
CA ILE A 83 6.17 0.72 4.96
C ILE A 83 6.72 -0.63 4.52
N HIS A 84 6.43 -1.02 3.28
CA HIS A 84 7.06 -2.19 2.68
C HIS A 84 8.54 -1.86 2.36
N PRO A 85 9.53 -2.72 2.68
CA PRO A 85 10.96 -2.42 2.50
C PRO A 85 11.40 -2.21 1.04
N VAL A 86 10.53 -2.47 0.07
CA VAL A 86 10.77 -2.18 -1.35
C VAL A 86 9.72 -1.26 -1.96
N ALA A 87 8.91 -0.58 -1.13
CA ALA A 87 8.10 0.52 -1.61
C ALA A 87 9.03 1.59 -2.18
N GLY A 88 8.71 2.12 -3.37
CA GLY A 88 9.57 3.06 -4.10
C GLY A 88 9.96 4.27 -3.24
N ILE A 89 11.19 4.75 -3.46
CA ILE A 89 11.81 5.90 -2.79
C ILE A 89 10.93 7.15 -2.95
N ALA A 90 10.22 7.51 -1.88
CA ALA A 90 9.71 8.85 -1.57
C ALA A 90 8.94 8.79 -0.24
N PHE A 91 9.67 8.61 0.87
CA PHE A 91 9.16 8.84 2.23
C PHE A 91 10.07 9.78 3.03
N ILE A 92 10.99 10.48 2.35
CA ILE A 92 11.81 11.55 2.90
C ILE A 92 11.38 12.85 2.24
#